data_AF-A0AA38IWR7-F1
#
_entry.id   AF-A0AA38IWR7-F1
#
_cell.length_a   1.000
_cell.length_b   1.000
_cell.length_c   1.000
_cell.angle_alpha   90.00
_cell.angle_beta   90.00
_cell.angle_gamma   90.00
#
_symmetry.space_group_name_H-M   'P 1'
#
loop_
_entity.id
_entity.type
_entity.pdbx_description
1 polymer ?
#
loop_
_entity_poly.entity_id
_entity_poly.type
_entity_poly.pdbx_seq_one_letter_code
_entity_poly.pdbx_strand_id
1 'polypeptide(L)'
;MASSLENLETQLEMFIENVRQIHIIVSDFQPQSQNVLNQKLLALVHGLQEVDKLKSQVQEVHVPLEVFDYIDQGRNPQLYTKDCIEKALAKNEQVKGKIDAYRKFKANMLLELSKTFPNELSKYRAIRGDE
;
A
#
# COMPACT_ATOMS: atom_id res chain seq x y z
N MET A 1 -5.74 13.51 11.38
CA MET A 1 -5.07 12.56 10.47
C MET A 1 -3.70 13.08 10.05
N ALA A 2 -3.57 14.17 9.28
CA ALA A 2 -2.26 14.73 8.91
C ALA A 2 -1.40 15.13 10.12
N SER A 3 -1.98 15.86 11.08
CA SER A 3 -1.28 16.31 12.29
C SER A 3 -0.77 15.16 13.19
N SER A 4 -1.47 14.03 13.23
CA SER A 4 -1.07 12.87 14.03
C SER A 4 0.15 12.16 13.44
N LEU A 5 0.22 12.08 12.11
CA LEU A 5 1.37 11.54 11.38
C LEU A 5 2.57 12.49 11.45
N GLU A 6 2.35 13.80 11.30
CA GLU A 6 3.40 14.82 11.47
C GLU A 6 4.04 14.78 12.87
N ASN A 7 3.22 14.57 13.91
CA ASN A 7 3.72 14.40 15.28
C ASN A 7 4.59 13.15 15.42
N LEU A 8 4.16 12.01 14.85
CA LEU A 8 4.93 10.77 14.87
C LEU A 8 6.23 10.91 14.09
N GLU A 9 6.19 11.50 12.91
CA GLU A 9 7.36 11.80 12.08
C GLU A 9 8.37 12.66 12.85
N THR A 10 7.91 13.77 13.43
CA THR A 10 8.77 14.66 14.23
C THR A 10 9.43 13.93 15.40
N GLN A 11 8.70 13.07 16.13
CA GLN A 11 9.28 12.28 17.22
C GLN A 11 10.30 11.25 16.72
N LEU A 12 10.04 10.61 15.58
CA LEU A 12 10.97 9.67 14.96
C LEU A 12 12.25 10.36 14.50
N GLU A 13 12.16 11.54 13.88
CA GLU A 13 13.33 12.33 13.48
C GLU A 13 14.20 12.72 14.68
N MET A 14 13.58 13.22 15.76
CA MET A 14 14.30 13.55 17.00
C MET A 14 14.95 12.31 17.63
N PHE A 15 14.27 11.17 17.59
CA PHE A 15 14.81 9.90 18.09
C PHE A 15 16.03 9.46 17.28
N ILE A 16 15.94 9.46 15.94
CA ILE A 16 17.04 9.08 15.04
C ILE A 16 18.24 10.02 15.24
N GLU A 17 17.98 11.33 15.37
CA GLU A 17 19.04 12.31 15.63
C GLU A 17 19.72 12.08 16.99
N ASN A 18 18.96 11.72 18.02
CA ASN A 18 19.53 11.35 19.32
C ASN A 18 20.44 10.10 19.21
N VAL A 19 20.03 9.09 18.45
CA VAL A 19 20.86 7.89 18.17
C VAL A 19 22.14 8.26 17.43
N ARG A 20 22.05 9.15 16.41
CA ARG A 20 23.21 9.64 15.67
C ARG A 20 24.20 10.37 16.58
N GLN A 21 23.71 11.20 17.49
CA GLN A 21 24.55 11.92 18.45
C GLN A 21 25.24 10.98 19.44
N ILE A 22 24.55 9.94 19.92
CA ILE A 22 25.16 8.87 20.74
C ILE A 22 26.29 8.20 19.96
N HIS A 23 26.06 7.84 18.69
CA HIS A 23 27.07 7.24 17.84
C HIS A 23 28.33 8.12 17.72
N ILE A 24 28.17 9.43 17.54
CA ILE A 24 29.29 10.37 17.48
C ILE A 24 30.07 10.40 18.79
N ILE A 25 29.37 10.52 19.93
CA ILE A 25 30.01 10.57 21.26
C ILE A 25 30.78 9.28 21.56
N VAL A 26 30.22 8.12 21.17
CA VAL A 26 30.87 6.82 21.39
C VAL A 26 32.05 6.62 20.45
N SER A 27 31.99 7.14 19.22
CA SER A 27 33.08 7.03 18.24
C SER A 27 34.31 7.84 18.62
N ASP A 28 34.14 8.98 19.30
CA ASP A 28 35.23 9.81 19.85
C ASP A 28 35.01 10.09 21.34
N PHE A 29 35.07 9.02 22.14
CA PHE A 29 34.75 9.12 23.56
C PHE A 29 35.86 9.82 24.36
N GLN A 30 35.45 10.77 25.20
CA GLN A 30 36.32 11.44 26.17
C GLN A 30 35.71 11.29 27.58
N PRO A 31 36.51 11.17 28.65
CA PRO A 31 35.96 11.02 30.01
C PRO A 31 34.97 12.13 30.43
N GLN A 32 35.14 13.34 29.88
CA GLN A 32 34.30 14.50 30.12
C GLN A 32 32.90 14.35 29.48
N SER A 33 32.77 13.57 28.40
CA SER A 33 31.51 13.35 27.68
C SER A 33 30.61 12.29 28.33
N GLN A 34 31.08 11.56 29.34
CA GLN A 34 30.32 10.51 30.03
C GLN A 34 28.95 10.99 30.54
N ASN A 35 28.90 12.19 31.15
CA ASN A 35 27.65 12.74 31.66
C ASN A 35 26.65 13.03 30.54
N VAL A 36 27.13 13.57 29.40
CA VAL A 36 26.32 13.85 28.22
C VAL A 36 25.82 12.54 27.59
N LEU A 37 26.69 11.54 27.50
CA LEU A 37 26.32 10.20 27.01
C LEU A 37 25.19 9.59 27.85
N ASN A 38 25.30 9.63 29.18
CA ASN A 38 24.26 9.13 30.08
C ASN A 38 22.92 9.85 29.87
N GLN A 39 22.95 11.18 29.73
CA GLN A 39 21.74 11.97 29.42
C GLN A 39 21.12 11.55 28.07
N LYS A 40 21.95 11.33 27.05
CA LYS A 40 21.48 10.90 25.72
C LYS A 40 20.91 9.49 25.72
N LEU A 41 21.48 8.56 26.50
CA LEU A 41 20.95 7.21 26.70
C LEU A 41 19.59 7.25 27.41
N LEU A 42 19.43 8.09 28.44
CA LEU A 42 18.13 8.30 29.08
C LEU A 42 17.10 8.90 28.11
N ALA A 43 17.52 9.88 27.29
CA ALA A 43 16.68 10.45 26.25
C ALA A 43 16.29 9.42 25.18
N LEU A 44 17.14 8.43 24.89
CA LEU A 44 16.83 7.33 23.97
C LEU A 44 15.71 6.44 24.54
N VAL A 45 15.80 6.08 25.82
CA VAL A 45 14.74 5.30 26.50
C VAL A 45 13.43 6.09 26.51
N HIS A 46 13.49 7.40 26.83
CA HIS A 46 12.31 8.25 26.81
C HIS A 46 11.71 8.38 25.41
N GLY A 47 12.53 8.56 24.38
CA GLY A 47 12.08 8.64 22.99
C GLY A 47 11.32 7.38 22.54
N LEU A 48 11.80 6.18 22.91
CA LEU A 48 11.08 4.93 22.64
C LEU A 48 9.70 4.89 23.32
N GLN A 49 9.60 5.40 24.56
CA GLN A 49 8.33 5.47 25.29
C GLN A 49 7.35 6.47 24.64
N GLU A 50 7.84 7.62 24.17
CA GLU A 50 7.01 8.60 23.47
C GLU A 50 6.50 8.06 22.12
N VAL A 51 7.36 7.38 21.35
CA VAL A 51 6.95 6.72 20.10
C VAL A 51 5.85 5.67 20.35
N ASP A 52 5.97 4.86 21.40
CA ASP A 52 4.95 3.87 21.76
C ASP A 52 3.60 4.52 22.14
N LYS A 53 3.61 5.65 22.87
CA LYS A 53 2.38 6.40 23.19
C LYS A 53 1.67 6.91 21.94
N LEU A 54 2.43 7.36 20.94
CA LEU A 54 1.89 7.87 19.68
C LEU A 54 1.25 6.79 18.80
N LYS A 55 1.55 5.50 19.03
CA LYS A 55 0.92 4.37 18.33
C LYS A 55 -0.60 4.47 18.30
N SER A 56 -1.20 4.89 19.42
CA SER A 56 -2.65 5.06 19.55
C SER A 56 -3.25 6.07 18.55
N GLN A 57 -2.47 7.06 18.12
CA GLN A 57 -2.91 8.13 17.22
C GLN A 57 -2.88 7.74 15.74
N VAL A 58 -2.23 6.62 15.40
CA VAL A 58 -2.02 6.17 14.01
C VAL A 58 -2.60 4.77 13.74
N GLN A 59 -3.43 4.22 14.64
CA GLN A 59 -3.96 2.86 14.52
C GLN A 59 -4.83 2.64 13.27
N GLU A 60 -5.47 3.68 12.76
CA GLU A 60 -6.31 3.62 11.57
C GLU A 60 -5.48 3.52 10.26
N VAL A 61 -4.17 3.74 10.34
CA VAL A 61 -3.27 3.66 9.18
C VAL A 61 -2.82 2.22 8.98
N HIS A 62 -3.34 1.60 7.93
CA HIS A 62 -2.93 0.26 7.50
C HIS A 62 -1.85 0.34 6.44
N VAL A 63 -0.69 -0.27 6.73
CA VAL A 63 0.42 -0.40 5.79
C VAL A 63 0.39 -1.79 5.18
N PRO A 64 0.29 -1.93 3.84
CA PRO A 64 0.37 -3.23 3.18
C PRO A 64 1.70 -3.93 3.46
N LEU A 65 1.66 -5.24 3.67
CA LEU A 65 2.87 -6.00 4.04
C LEU A 65 3.93 -5.97 2.94
N GLU A 66 3.48 -5.94 1.69
CA GLU A 66 4.34 -5.88 0.52
C GLU A 66 5.18 -4.60 0.47
N VAL A 67 4.76 -3.52 1.16
CA VAL A 67 5.56 -2.29 1.25
C VAL A 67 6.84 -2.51 2.07
N PHE A 68 6.81 -3.39 3.08
CA PHE A 68 8.00 -3.70 3.88
C PHE A 68 9.12 -4.30 3.02
N ASP A 69 8.79 -5.14 2.03
CA ASP A 69 9.78 -5.69 1.11
C ASP A 69 10.53 -4.60 0.32
N TYR A 70 9.85 -3.49 -0.03
CA TYR A 70 10.51 -2.35 -0.69
C TYR A 70 11.42 -1.62 0.29
N ILE A 71 10.97 -1.39 1.53
CA ILE A 71 11.75 -0.71 2.57
C ILE A 71 13.01 -1.50 2.94
N ASP A 72 12.88 -2.79 3.21
CA ASP A 72 13.97 -3.68 3.63
C ASP A 72 15.05 -3.81 2.55
N GLN A 73 14.66 -3.70 1.27
CA GLN A 73 15.58 -3.68 0.13
C GLN A 73 16.15 -2.28 -0.18
N GLY A 74 15.80 -1.25 0.60
CA GLY A 74 16.22 0.13 0.37
C GLY A 74 15.60 0.77 -0.88
N ARG A 75 14.48 0.23 -1.39
CA ARG A 75 13.74 0.79 -2.53
C ARG A 75 12.74 1.83 -2.05
N ASN A 76 12.35 2.74 -2.94
CA ASN A 76 11.32 3.73 -2.65
C ASN A 76 9.93 3.05 -2.50
N PRO A 77 9.25 3.17 -1.34
CA PRO A 77 7.90 2.62 -1.12
C PRO A 77 6.83 3.12 -2.10
N GLN A 78 7.00 4.31 -2.67
CA GLN A 78 6.06 4.85 -3.67
C GLN A 78 6.01 4.02 -4.96
N LEU A 79 7.05 3.23 -5.23
CA LEU A 79 7.05 2.29 -6.35
C LEU A 79 5.99 1.21 -6.18
N TYR A 80 5.72 0.77 -4.94
CA TYR A 80 4.61 -0.16 -4.68
C TYR A 80 3.27 0.43 -5.09
N THR A 81 3.01 1.69 -4.72
CA THR A 81 1.78 2.41 -5.10
C THR A 81 1.65 2.51 -6.62
N LYS A 82 2.76 2.86 -7.30
CA LYS A 82 2.81 2.89 -8.76
C LYS A 82 2.49 1.52 -9.37
N ASP A 83 3.16 0.46 -8.92
CA ASP A 83 2.96 -0.90 -9.41
C ASP A 83 1.51 -1.38 -9.20
N CYS A 84 0.88 -1.01 -8.08
CA CYS A 84 -0.52 -1.33 -7.81
C CYS A 84 -1.46 -0.63 -8.79
N ILE A 85 -1.24 0.65 -9.08
CA ILE A 85 -2.04 1.41 -10.04
C ILE A 85 -1.87 0.81 -11.45
N GLU A 86 -0.64 0.51 -11.85
CA GLU A 86 -0.36 -0.09 -13.16
C GLU A 86 -0.99 -1.48 -13.30
N LYS A 87 -0.89 -2.34 -12.27
CA LYS A 87 -1.55 -3.64 -12.24
C LYS A 87 -3.08 -3.51 -12.31
N ALA A 88 -3.65 -2.54 -11.59
CA ALA A 88 -5.09 -2.30 -11.61
C ALA A 88 -5.57 -1.85 -13.01
N LEU A 89 -4.82 -0.96 -13.66
CA LEU A 89 -5.09 -0.51 -15.03
C LEU A 89 -5.03 -1.68 -16.02
N ALA A 90 -3.92 -2.43 -16.02
CA ALA A 90 -3.75 -3.59 -16.89
C ALA A 90 -4.87 -4.63 -16.67
N LYS A 91 -5.28 -4.84 -15.41
CA LYS A 91 -6.38 -5.76 -15.10
C LYS A 91 -7.73 -5.25 -15.60
N ASN A 92 -7.99 -3.96 -15.50
CA ASN A 92 -9.20 -3.33 -16.01
C ASN A 92 -9.32 -3.51 -17.53
N GLU A 93 -8.25 -3.20 -18.26
CA GLU A 93 -8.19 -3.38 -19.72
C GLU A 93 -8.37 -4.84 -20.12
N GLN A 94 -7.71 -5.77 -19.41
CA GLN A 94 -7.88 -7.20 -19.63
C GLN A 94 -9.34 -7.65 -19.44
N VAL A 95 -9.99 -7.20 -18.36
CA VAL A 95 -11.38 -7.56 -18.07
C VAL A 95 -12.33 -6.95 -19.10
N LYS A 96 -12.12 -5.70 -19.50
CA LYS A 96 -12.88 -5.05 -20.58
C LYS A 96 -12.76 -5.83 -21.89
N GLY A 97 -11.54 -6.23 -22.27
CA GLY A 97 -11.30 -7.05 -23.45
C GLY A 97 -12.06 -8.39 -23.40
N LYS A 98 -12.10 -9.04 -22.24
CA LYS A 98 -12.90 -10.27 -22.04
C LYS A 98 -14.40 -10.02 -22.19
N ILE A 99 -14.92 -8.94 -21.60
CA ILE A 99 -16.34 -8.58 -21.72
C ILE A 99 -16.70 -8.36 -23.20
N ASP A 100 -15.88 -7.62 -23.93
CA ASP A 100 -16.13 -7.34 -25.35
C ASP A 100 -16.01 -8.60 -26.22
N ALA A 101 -15.07 -9.49 -25.92
CA ALA A 101 -14.96 -10.79 -26.57
C ALA A 101 -16.21 -11.65 -26.32
N TYR A 102 -16.70 -11.73 -25.07
CA TYR A 102 -17.92 -12.47 -24.76
C TYR A 102 -19.16 -11.85 -25.41
N ARG A 103 -19.26 -10.52 -25.49
CA ARG A 103 -20.34 -9.84 -26.21
C ARG A 103 -20.34 -10.18 -27.70
N LYS A 104 -19.18 -10.13 -28.35
CA LYS A 104 -19.02 -10.51 -29.76
C LYS A 104 -19.34 -11.98 -29.99
N PHE A 105 -18.82 -12.87 -29.13
CA PHE A 105 -19.11 -14.30 -29.19
C PHE A 105 -20.61 -14.57 -29.07
N LYS A 106 -21.28 -13.96 -28.08
CA LYS A 106 -22.73 -14.05 -27.91
C LYS A 106 -23.47 -13.60 -29.18
N ALA A 107 -23.11 -12.45 -29.75
CA ALA A 107 -23.77 -11.92 -30.94
C ALA A 107 -23.63 -12.87 -32.14
N ASN A 108 -22.42 -13.37 -32.40
CA ASN A 108 -22.16 -14.31 -33.49
C ASN A 108 -22.87 -15.65 -33.28
N MET A 109 -22.88 -16.16 -32.05
CA MET A 109 -23.57 -17.40 -31.71
C MET A 109 -25.09 -17.25 -31.92
N LEU A 110 -25.69 -16.12 -31.51
CA LEU A 110 -27.11 -15.86 -31.75
C LEU A 110 -27.43 -15.72 -33.25
N LEU A 111 -26.51 -15.16 -34.04
CA LEU A 111 -26.65 -15.07 -35.50
C LEU A 111 -26.68 -16.46 -36.13
N GLU A 112 -25.72 -17.33 -35.81
CA GLU A 112 -25.69 -18.69 -36.38
C GLU A 112 -26.87 -19.54 -35.88
N LEU A 113 -27.22 -19.46 -34.60
CA LEU A 113 -28.41 -20.13 -34.07
C LEU A 113 -29.71 -19.65 -34.75
N SER A 114 -29.79 -18.38 -35.17
CA SER A 114 -30.97 -17.88 -35.89
C SER A 114 -31.15 -18.51 -37.27
N LYS A 115 -30.05 -18.93 -37.89
CA LYS A 115 -30.05 -19.62 -39.19
C LYS A 115 -30.38 -21.11 -39.04
N THR A 116 -29.80 -21.77 -38.03
CA THR A 116 -29.92 -23.23 -37.87
C THR A 116 -31.16 -23.65 -37.06
N PHE A 117 -31.55 -22.88 -36.04
CA PHE A 117 -32.62 -23.22 -35.08
C PHE A 117 -33.56 -22.02 -34.78
N PRO A 118 -34.32 -21.53 -35.76
CA PRO A 118 -35.10 -20.30 -35.64
C PRO A 118 -36.24 -20.36 -34.60
N ASN A 119 -36.86 -21.53 -34.43
CA ASN A 119 -38.00 -21.71 -33.52
C ASN A 119 -37.55 -21.72 -32.06
N GLU A 120 -36.45 -22.40 -31.78
CA GLU A 120 -35.81 -22.49 -30.47
C GLU A 120 -35.27 -21.13 -30.04
N LEU A 121 -34.67 -20.38 -30.97
CA LEU A 121 -34.17 -19.04 -30.68
C LEU A 121 -35.29 -18.05 -30.32
N SER A 122 -36.43 -18.15 -31.00
CA SER A 122 -37.63 -17.34 -30.69
C SER A 122 -38.14 -17.62 -29.27
N LYS A 123 -38.19 -18.89 -28.86
CA LYS A 123 -38.54 -19.28 -27.48
C LYS A 123 -37.52 -18.75 -26.47
N TYR A 124 -36.22 -18.84 -26.77
CA TYR A 124 -35.16 -18.32 -25.91
C TYR A 124 -35.29 -16.79 -25.70
N ARG A 125 -35.53 -16.02 -26.77
CA ARG A 125 -35.72 -14.56 -26.68
C ARG A 125 -36.93 -14.18 -25.83
N ALA A 126 -38.04 -14.89 -25.99
CA ALA A 126 -39.25 -14.67 -25.21
C ALA A 126 -39.06 -14.90 -23.70
N ILE A 127 -38.24 -15.89 -23.30
CA ILE A 127 -37.94 -16.17 -21.89
C ILE A 127 -36.93 -15.17 -21.31
N ARG A 128 -35.94 -14.76 -22.11
CA ARG A 128 -34.87 -13.89 -21.65
C ARG A 128 -35.33 -12.45 -21.38
N GLY A 129 -36.41 -12.02 -22.03
CA GLY A 129 -36.93 -10.66 -21.90
C GLY A 129 -36.06 -9.61 -22.59
N ASP A 130 -35.44 -9.94 -23.72
CA ASP A 130 -34.80 -8.94 -24.59
C ASP A 130 -35.91 -8.21 -25.42
N GLU A 131 -36.73 -7.38 -24.76
CA GLU A 131 -37.28 -6.11 -25.30
C GLU A 131 -36.56 -4.94 -24.62
#